data_AF-A0A660UPC4-F1
#
_entry.id   AF-A0A660UPC4-F1
#
_cell.length_a   1.000
_cell.length_b   1.000
_cell.length_c   1.000
_cell.angle_alpha   90.00
_cell.angle_beta   90.00
_cell.angle_gamma   90.00
#
_symmetry.space_group_name_H-M   'P 1'
#
loop_
_entity.id
_entity.type
_entity.pdbx_description
1 polymer ?
#
loop_
_entity_poly.entity_id
_entity_poly.type
_entity_poly.pdbx_seq_one_letter_code
_entity_poly.pdbx_strand_id
1 'polypeptide(L)'
;MAKNKRGRGRKWTAKEIALLMELYSECPFDEIAKRLGRTVDAVKQRAYSLGLKRKSYLERLWTAEELQMLREQYPTCESTRELARKIGRPWGSVRQIASNLGITNKKRSIDYEL
;
A
#
# COMPACT_ATOMS: atom_id res chain seq x y z
N MET A 1 28.53 20.98 -8.59
CA MET A 1 27.08 20.70 -8.36
C MET A 1 26.47 20.27 -9.69
N ALA A 2 26.08 19.00 -9.83
CA ALA A 2 25.68 18.43 -11.11
C ALA A 2 24.30 18.93 -11.57
N LYS A 3 24.23 19.40 -12.81
CA LYS A 3 23.09 20.09 -13.44
C LYS A 3 21.94 19.11 -13.70
N ASN A 4 20.75 19.41 -13.17
CA ASN A 4 19.51 18.66 -13.37
C ASN A 4 18.92 18.94 -14.76
N LYS A 5 19.32 18.18 -15.79
CA LYS A 5 18.69 18.22 -17.12
C LYS A 5 17.41 17.39 -17.09
N ARG A 6 16.24 18.05 -17.17
CA ARG A 6 14.93 17.45 -17.46
C ARG A 6 14.89 16.94 -18.91
N GLY A 7 15.67 15.91 -19.22
CA GLY A 7 15.61 15.22 -20.51
C GLY A 7 14.36 14.34 -20.56
N ARG A 8 13.71 14.25 -21.73
CA ARG A 8 12.62 13.29 -21.98
C ARG A 8 13.10 11.90 -21.55
N GLY A 9 12.61 11.44 -20.39
CA GLY A 9 13.15 10.29 -19.70
C GLY A 9 13.03 9.01 -20.54
N ARG A 10 14.04 8.15 -20.43
CA ARG A 10 14.03 6.80 -21.03
C ARG A 10 12.69 6.11 -20.76
N LYS A 11 11.99 5.70 -21.83
CA LYS A 11 10.70 4.97 -21.72
C LYS A 11 10.87 3.74 -20.83
N TRP A 12 9.87 3.45 -19.99
CA TRP A 12 9.84 2.24 -19.19
C TRP A 12 9.49 1.04 -20.05
N THR A 13 10.32 0.02 -20.03
CA THR A 13 10.05 -1.26 -20.71
C THR A 13 9.19 -2.16 -19.82
N ALA A 14 8.48 -3.12 -20.42
CA ALA A 14 7.69 -4.10 -19.67
C ALA A 14 8.54 -4.89 -18.66
N LYS A 15 9.79 -5.23 -19.03
CA LYS A 15 10.75 -5.90 -18.14
C LYS A 15 11.10 -5.06 -16.92
N GLU A 16 11.35 -3.76 -17.11
CA GLU A 16 11.63 -2.85 -16.00
C GLU A 16 10.42 -2.63 -15.09
N ILE A 17 9.21 -2.64 -15.65
CA ILE A 17 7.98 -2.54 -14.87
C ILE A 17 7.79 -3.79 -14.02
N ALA A 18 7.95 -4.99 -14.61
CA ALA A 18 7.87 -6.25 -13.89
C ALA A 18 8.89 -6.31 -12.75
N LEU A 19 10.15 -5.98 -13.04
CA LEU A 19 11.22 -5.96 -12.03
C LEU A 19 10.97 -4.90 -10.95
N LEU A 20 10.43 -3.73 -11.32
CA LEU A 20 10.01 -2.73 -10.33
C LEU A 20 8.93 -3.30 -9.40
N MET A 21 7.89 -3.94 -9.94
CA MET A 21 6.79 -4.50 -9.14
C MET A 21 7.28 -5.57 -8.16
N GLU A 22 8.18 -6.44 -8.60
CA GLU A 22 8.78 -7.50 -7.79
C GLU A 22 9.65 -6.93 -6.66
N LEU A 23 10.56 -6.01 -6.98
CA LEU A 23 11.51 -5.48 -6.00
C LEU A 23 10.90 -4.44 -5.07
N TYR A 24 9.78 -3.82 -5.45
CA TYR A 24 9.19 -2.70 -4.70
C TYR A 24 8.76 -3.07 -3.28
N SER A 25 8.32 -4.31 -3.07
CA SER A 25 7.92 -4.85 -1.76
C SER A 25 9.08 -5.12 -0.82
N GLU A 26 10.24 -5.48 -1.35
CA GLU A 26 11.36 -6.06 -0.60
C GLU A 26 12.54 -5.10 -0.46
N CYS A 27 12.89 -4.39 -1.54
CA CYS A 27 14.10 -3.58 -1.60
C CYS A 27 13.82 -2.08 -1.34
N PRO A 28 14.78 -1.35 -0.76
CA PRO A 28 14.73 0.10 -0.68
C PRO A 28 14.94 0.73 -2.07
N PHE A 29 14.51 1.99 -2.23
CA PHE A 29 14.43 2.64 -3.55
C PHE A 29 15.79 2.83 -4.24
N ASP A 30 16.84 3.02 -3.46
CA ASP A 30 18.22 3.15 -3.91
C ASP A 30 18.75 1.86 -4.53
N GLU A 31 18.40 0.71 -3.96
CA GLU A 31 18.80 -0.59 -4.52
C GLU A 31 18.02 -0.90 -5.81
N ILE A 32 16.72 -0.63 -5.83
CA ILE A 32 15.88 -0.76 -7.04
C ILE A 32 16.41 0.14 -8.16
N ALA A 33 16.79 1.38 -7.83
CA ALA A 33 17.37 2.34 -8.76
C ALA A 33 18.69 1.82 -9.37
N LYS A 34 19.58 1.25 -8.53
CA LYS A 34 20.83 0.62 -8.99
C LYS A 34 20.55 -0.56 -9.94
N ARG A 35 19.65 -1.47 -9.57
CA ARG A 35 19.31 -2.65 -10.40
C ARG A 35 18.65 -2.28 -11.73
N LEU A 36 17.84 -1.22 -11.76
CA LEU A 36 17.19 -0.73 -12.99
C LEU A 36 18.06 0.23 -13.82
N GLY A 37 19.20 0.67 -13.30
CA GLY A 37 20.02 1.72 -13.91
C GLY A 37 19.26 3.05 -14.07
N ARG A 38 18.37 3.36 -13.14
CA ARG A 38 17.55 4.59 -13.13
C ARG A 38 17.84 5.42 -11.88
N THR A 39 17.42 6.68 -11.88
CA THR A 39 17.48 7.51 -10.67
C THR A 39 16.40 7.09 -9.68
N VAL A 40 16.68 7.28 -8.39
CA VAL A 40 15.72 7.03 -7.30
C VAL A 40 14.41 7.78 -7.53
N ASP A 41 14.49 9.02 -8.01
CA ASP A 41 13.32 9.84 -8.32
C ASP A 41 12.47 9.25 -9.45
N ALA A 42 13.10 8.78 -10.54
CA ALA A 42 12.38 8.13 -11.63
C ALA A 42 11.67 6.85 -11.16
N VAL A 43 12.30 6.07 -10.28
CA VAL A 43 11.70 4.87 -9.66
C VAL A 43 10.49 5.24 -8.80
N LYS A 44 10.61 6.25 -7.94
CA LYS A 44 9.51 6.74 -7.09
C LYS A 44 8.32 7.22 -7.92
N GLN A 45 8.57 8.06 -8.91
CA GLN A 45 7.54 8.58 -9.82
C GLN A 45 6.84 7.44 -10.57
N ARG A 46 7.61 6.45 -11.04
CA ARG A 46 7.02 5.30 -11.72
C ARG A 46 6.18 4.45 -10.79
N ALA A 47 6.69 4.13 -9.60
CA ALA A 47 5.95 3.35 -8.62
C ALA A 47 4.63 4.03 -8.22
N TYR A 48 4.65 5.36 -8.05
CA TYR A 48 3.44 6.15 -7.83
C TYR A 48 2.46 6.05 -8.99
N SER A 49 2.93 6.21 -10.24
CA SER A 49 2.08 6.09 -11.43
C SER A 49 1.50 4.68 -11.64
N LEU A 50 2.16 3.66 -11.12
CA LEU A 50 1.70 2.27 -11.13
C LEU A 50 0.80 1.94 -9.91
N GLY A 51 0.57 2.90 -9.01
CA GLY A 51 -0.21 2.68 -7.79
C GLY A 51 0.44 1.74 -6.79
N LEU A 52 1.74 1.48 -6.89
CA LEU A 52 2.44 0.56 -6.01
C LEU A 52 2.51 1.14 -4.60
N LYS A 53 1.90 0.44 -3.64
CA LYS A 53 1.96 0.78 -2.22
C LYS A 53 2.82 -0.24 -1.48
N ARG A 54 3.79 0.23 -0.71
CA ARG A 54 4.52 -0.65 0.20
C ARG A 54 3.57 -1.05 1.32
N LYS A 55 3.62 -2.31 1.73
CA LYS A 55 2.96 -2.75 2.96
C LYS A 55 3.39 -1.81 4.07
N SER A 56 2.44 -1.12 4.68
CA SER A 56 2.73 -0.24 5.80
C SER A 56 3.40 -1.03 6.94
N TYR A 57 4.13 -0.35 7.82
CA TYR A 57 4.68 -0.99 9.02
C TYR A 57 3.58 -1.71 9.82
N LEU A 58 2.39 -1.09 9.90
CA LEU A 58 1.22 -1.72 10.50
C LEU A 58 0.84 -3.01 9.76
N GLU A 59 0.75 -3.04 8.43
CA GLU A 59 0.42 -4.28 7.69
C GLU A 59 1.42 -5.41 7.90
N ARG A 60 2.70 -5.09 8.15
CA ARG A 60 3.72 -6.10 8.45
C ARG A 60 3.62 -6.66 9.86
N LEU A 61 3.08 -5.89 10.80
CA LEU A 61 2.87 -6.31 12.18
C LEU A 61 1.62 -7.14 12.40
N TRP A 62 0.73 -7.19 11.40
CA TRP A 62 -0.50 -7.95 11.47
C TRP A 62 -0.26 -9.37 11.00
N THR A 63 -0.66 -10.35 11.80
CA THR A 63 -0.53 -11.76 11.44
C THR A 63 -1.56 -12.15 10.38
N ALA A 64 -1.36 -13.29 9.72
CA ALA A 64 -2.30 -13.78 8.72
C ALA A 64 -3.71 -13.99 9.31
N GLU A 65 -3.77 -14.45 10.56
CA GLU A 65 -4.99 -14.69 11.33
C GLU A 65 -5.71 -13.37 11.65
N GLU A 66 -4.98 -12.35 12.10
CA GLU A 66 -5.54 -11.02 12.37
C GLU A 66 -6.12 -10.38 11.09
N LEU A 67 -5.42 -10.53 9.96
CA LEU A 67 -5.87 -10.03 8.66
C LEU A 67 -7.10 -10.81 8.14
N GLN A 68 -7.16 -12.11 8.39
CA GLN A 68 -8.32 -12.94 8.04
C GLN A 68 -9.54 -12.53 8.86
N MET A 69 -9.40 -12.43 10.19
CA MET A 69 -10.47 -11.94 11.06
C MET A 69 -10.97 -10.57 10.62
N LEU A 70 -10.07 -9.66 10.25
CA LEU A 70 -10.43 -8.35 9.74
C LEU A 70 -11.22 -8.45 8.42
N ARG A 71 -10.80 -9.28 7.47
CA ARG A 71 -11.50 -9.46 6.18
C ARG A 71 -12.91 -10.00 6.34
N GLU A 72 -13.10 -10.95 7.25
CA GLU A 72 -14.38 -11.61 7.47
C GLU A 72 -15.35 -10.74 8.29
N GLN A 73 -14.83 -10.08 9.33
CA GLN A 73 -15.68 -9.41 10.32
C GLN A 73 -15.81 -7.90 10.10
N TYR A 74 -14.86 -7.23 9.45
CA TYR A 74 -14.93 -5.78 9.24
C TYR A 74 -16.09 -5.32 8.34
N PRO A 75 -16.47 -6.04 7.26
CA PRO A 75 -17.60 -5.63 6.41
C PRO A 75 -18.96 -5.68 7.11
N THR A 76 -19.10 -6.56 8.10
CA THR A 76 -20.35 -6.86 8.82
C THR A 76 -20.33 -6.34 10.27
N CYS A 77 -19.21 -5.81 10.77
CA CYS A 77 -19.14 -5.35 12.14
C CYS A 77 -20.02 -4.13 12.36
N GLU A 78 -20.77 -4.14 13.46
CA GLU A 78 -21.59 -3.00 13.87
C GLU A 78 -20.73 -1.89 14.47
N SER A 79 -19.61 -2.27 15.09
CA SER A 79 -18.69 -1.37 15.76
C SER A 79 -17.24 -1.76 15.48
N THR A 80 -16.52 -0.89 14.77
CA THR A 80 -15.06 -1.05 14.58
C THR A 80 -14.32 -1.12 15.92
N ARG A 81 -14.85 -0.48 16.97
CA ARG A 81 -14.25 -0.47 18.32
C ARG A 81 -14.38 -1.81 19.03
N GLU A 82 -15.45 -2.56 18.78
CA GLU A 82 -15.64 -3.90 19.33
C GLU A 82 -14.80 -4.92 18.58
N LEU A 83 -14.79 -4.84 17.24
CA LEU A 83 -13.90 -5.64 16.41
C LEU A 83 -12.43 -5.43 16.80
N ALA A 84 -12.03 -4.18 17.05
CA ALA A 84 -10.69 -3.84 17.53
C ALA A 84 -10.34 -4.51 18.87
N ARG A 85 -11.28 -4.51 19.83
CA ARG A 85 -11.12 -5.19 21.12
C ARG A 85 -10.96 -6.71 20.94
N LYS A 86 -11.72 -7.31 20.01
CA LYS A 86 -11.65 -8.74 19.70
C LYS A 86 -10.31 -9.15 19.05
N ILE A 87 -9.79 -8.31 18.16
CA ILE A 87 -8.48 -8.51 17.51
C ILE A 87 -7.32 -8.16 18.47
N GLY A 88 -7.60 -7.44 19.57
CA GLY A 88 -6.56 -7.01 20.51
C GLY A 88 -5.69 -5.86 19.98
N ARG A 89 -6.19 -5.09 19.01
CA ARG A 89 -5.46 -3.99 18.36
C ARG A 89 -6.19 -2.66 18.54
N PRO A 90 -5.49 -1.52 18.50
CA PRO A 90 -6.15 -0.21 18.52
C PRO A 90 -7.11 -0.04 17.34
N TRP A 91 -8.29 0.51 17.59
CA TRP A 91 -9.32 0.71 16.55
C TRP A 91 -8.85 1.60 15.38
N GLY A 92 -7.95 2.55 15.65
CA GLY A 92 -7.32 3.36 14.60
C GLY A 92 -6.46 2.52 13.65
N SER A 93 -5.70 1.57 14.18
CA SER A 93 -4.91 0.62 13.38
C SER A 93 -5.81 -0.30 12.56
N VAL A 94 -6.89 -0.82 13.15
CA VAL A 94 -7.88 -1.67 12.48
C VAL A 94 -8.49 -0.95 11.27
N ARG A 95 -8.91 0.31 11.46
CA ARG A 95 -9.45 1.15 10.37
C ARG A 95 -8.42 1.45 9.29
N GLN A 96 -7.18 1.75 9.67
CA GLN A 96 -6.10 2.02 8.72
C GLN A 96 -5.78 0.79 7.86
N ILE A 97 -5.67 -0.39 8.49
CA ILE A 97 -5.41 -1.64 7.79
C ILE A 97 -6.58 -2.01 6.87
N ALA A 98 -7.81 -1.90 7.35
CA ALA A 98 -8.98 -2.15 6.50
C ALA A 98 -8.96 -1.24 5.26
N SER A 99 -8.64 0.06 5.43
CA SER A 99 -8.49 0.98 4.30
C SER A 99 -7.34 0.60 3.36
N ASN A 100 -6.19 0.16 3.89
CA ASN A 100 -5.04 -0.25 3.09
C ASN A 100 -5.32 -1.53 2.29
N LEU A 101 -6.12 -2.43 2.86
CA LEU A 101 -6.59 -3.67 2.23
C LEU A 101 -7.81 -3.45 1.30
N GLY A 102 -8.35 -2.24 1.23
CA GLY A 102 -9.54 -1.92 0.44
C GLY A 102 -10.85 -2.48 1.02
N ILE A 103 -10.86 -2.87 2.28
CA ILE A 103 -12.04 -3.43 2.96
C ILE A 103 -12.89 -2.27 3.48
N THR A 104 -14.14 -2.21 3.04
CA THR A 104 -15.12 -1.22 3.46
C THR A 104 -16.22 -1.87 4.32
N ASN A 105 -16.86 -1.07 5.16
CA ASN A 105 -17.98 -1.52 6.00
C ASN A 105 -19.29 -1.02 5.38
N LYS A 106 -20.28 -1.92 5.23
CA LYS A 106 -21.57 -1.63 4.59
C LYS A 106 -22.41 -0.57 5.32
N LYS A 107 -22.31 -0.46 6.65
CA LYS A 107 -23.02 0.62 7.39
C LYS A 107 -22.46 2.00 7.07
N ARG A 108 -21.25 2.09 6.53
CA ARG A 108 -20.62 3.36 6.13
C ARG A 108 -20.96 3.77 4.69
N SER A 109 -21.64 2.91 3.92
CA SER A 109 -22.14 3.20 2.58
C SER A 109 -23.62 3.55 2.54
N ILE A 110 -24.28 3.67 3.69
CA ILE A 110 -25.64 4.23 3.80
C ILE A 110 -25.47 5.66 4.33
N ASP A 111 -25.72 6.62 3.47
CA ASP A 111 -26.09 8.04 3.71
C ASP A 111 -25.48 8.94 2.63
N TYR A 112 -25.96 8.78 1.39
CA TYR A 112 -26.10 9.86 0.40
C TYR A 112 -27.23 9.46 -0.58
N GLU A 113 -28.45 9.35 -0.07
CA GLU A 113 -29.63 9.66 -0.89
C GLU A 113 -30.17 10.99 -0.35
N LEU A 114 -29.96 12.04 -1.14
CA LEU A 114 -30.56 13.37 -0.99
C LEU A 114 -32.02 13.32 -1.48
#